data_AF-A0A929DKG8-F1
#
_entry.id   AF-A0A929DKG8-F1
#
_cell.length_a   1.000
_cell.length_b   1.000
_cell.length_c   1.000
_cell.angle_alpha   90.00
_cell.angle_beta   90.00
_cell.angle_gamma   90.00
#
_symmetry.space_group_name_H-M   'P 1'
#
loop_
_entity.id
_entity.type
_entity.pdbx_description
1 polymer ?
#
loop_
_entity_poly.entity_id
_entity_poly.type
_entity_poly.pdbx_seq_one_letter_code
_entity_poly.pdbx_strand_id
1 'polypeptide(L)'
;VDSDEKKSRPVEKYVNHIYGEKEGGGTQYIMLSAVPFQKLGLPEMPETSGASKSETLQHTLYKGLIGPIILLGGMVVATYRSTKKHQTDE
;
A
#
# COMPACT_ATOMS: atom_id res chain seq x y z
N VAL A 1 -23.46 38.36 -48.77
CA VAL A 1 -22.55 37.32 -48.25
C VAL A 1 -22.40 37.62 -46.78
N ASP A 2 -23.36 37.18 -45.97
CA ASP A 2 -23.32 37.33 -44.53
C ASP A 2 -23.28 35.93 -43.93
N SER A 3 -22.11 35.55 -43.41
CA SER A 3 -21.89 34.30 -42.69
C SER A 3 -21.58 34.66 -41.25
N ASP A 4 -22.63 34.80 -40.44
CA ASP A 4 -22.56 35.08 -39.00
C ASP A 4 -23.19 33.93 -38.19
N GLU A 5 -23.00 32.68 -38.63
CA GLU A 5 -23.50 31.51 -37.92
C GLU A 5 -22.47 31.02 -36.89
N LYS A 6 -22.69 31.37 -35.62
CA LYS A 6 -21.85 30.93 -34.50
C LYS A 6 -22.43 29.67 -33.85
N LYS A 7 -21.80 28.52 -34.10
CA LYS A 7 -22.21 27.23 -33.52
C LYS A 7 -21.48 26.95 -32.21
N SER A 8 -22.22 26.93 -31.10
CA SER A 8 -21.72 26.47 -29.80
C SER A 8 -22.02 24.99 -29.59
N ARG A 9 -21.09 24.25 -28.96
CA ARG A 9 -21.31 22.87 -28.52
C ARG A 9 -21.04 22.77 -27.01
N PRO A 10 -21.84 22.00 -26.26
CA PRO A 10 -21.50 21.71 -24.88
C PRO A 10 -20.14 20.98 -24.82
N VAL A 11 -19.29 21.42 -23.90
CA VAL A 11 -17.99 20.80 -23.64
C VAL A 11 -18.10 19.97 -22.37
N GLU A 12 -17.58 18.75 -22.42
CA GLU A 12 -17.54 17.86 -21.27
C GLU A 12 -16.64 18.42 -20.17
N LYS A 13 -16.93 18.08 -18.91
CA LYS A 13 -16.14 18.56 -17.76
C LYS A 13 -14.73 17.99 -17.78
N TYR A 14 -13.76 18.81 -17.38
CA TYR A 14 -12.39 18.38 -17.18
C TYR A 14 -12.31 17.27 -16.13
N VAL A 15 -11.58 16.21 -16.45
CA VAL A 15 -11.27 15.12 -15.51
C VAL A 15 -10.03 15.54 -14.71
N ASN A 16 -10.25 16.04 -13.50
CA ASN A 16 -9.16 16.50 -12.64
C ASN A 16 -8.50 15.32 -11.90
N HIS A 17 -7.81 14.47 -12.67
CA HIS A 17 -7.07 13.33 -12.14
C HIS A 17 -5.88 12.98 -13.03
N ILE A 18 -4.73 12.79 -12.40
CA ILE A 18 -3.48 12.38 -13.03
C ILE A 18 -3.22 10.94 -12.62
N TYR A 19 -3.45 9.99 -13.53
CA TYR A 19 -3.26 8.58 -13.22
C TYR A 19 -1.77 8.24 -13.24
N GLY A 20 -1.32 7.52 -12.22
CA GLY A 20 0.07 7.15 -12.00
C GLY A 20 0.79 8.05 -10.99
N GLU A 21 0.21 9.17 -10.55
CA GLU A 21 0.80 10.05 -9.53
C GLU A 21 0.80 9.39 -8.16
N LYS A 22 -0.30 8.71 -7.81
CA LYS A 22 -0.50 8.15 -6.46
C LYS A 22 -0.79 6.65 -6.47
N GLU A 23 -1.24 6.13 -7.59
CA GLU A 23 -1.69 4.75 -7.76
C GLU A 23 -0.58 3.77 -7.34
N GLY A 24 -0.83 2.99 -6.29
CA GLY A 24 0.11 1.99 -5.78
C GLY A 24 1.36 2.56 -5.12
N GLY A 25 1.31 3.80 -4.61
CA GLY A 25 2.48 4.52 -4.11
C GLY A 25 3.22 5.33 -5.17
N GLY A 26 2.57 5.58 -6.30
CA GLY A 26 3.13 6.25 -7.46
C GLY A 26 3.72 5.28 -8.46
N THR A 27 3.55 5.57 -9.74
CA THR A 27 4.08 4.79 -10.85
C THR A 27 5.18 5.58 -11.58
N GLN A 28 5.93 4.91 -12.45
CA GLN A 28 7.02 5.55 -13.20
C GLN A 28 6.54 6.42 -14.37
N TYR A 29 5.27 6.32 -14.75
CA TYR A 29 4.68 7.05 -15.86
C TYR A 29 3.42 7.77 -15.41
N ILE A 30 3.10 8.86 -16.09
CA ILE A 30 1.89 9.64 -15.83
C ILE A 30 1.00 9.56 -17.07
N MET A 31 -0.30 9.42 -16.83
CA MET A 31 -1.30 9.40 -17.90
C MET A 31 -2.37 10.46 -17.66
N LEU A 32 -2.69 11.19 -18.72
CA LEU A 32 -3.76 12.18 -18.75
C LEU A 32 -4.83 11.73 -19.75
N SER A 33 -6.09 11.84 -19.37
CA SER A 33 -7.21 11.42 -20.20
C SER A 33 -8.39 12.38 -20.03
N ALA A 34 -9.07 12.67 -21.14
CA ALA A 34 -10.34 13.40 -21.12
C ALA A 34 -11.53 12.52 -20.66
N VAL A 35 -11.32 11.20 -20.52
CA VAL A 35 -12.31 10.21 -20.10
C VAL A 35 -11.87 9.59 -18.77
N PRO A 36 -12.79 9.34 -17.82
CA PRO A 36 -12.47 8.65 -16.56
C PRO A 36 -11.73 7.32 -16.79
N PHE A 37 -10.65 7.09 -16.03
CA PHE A 37 -9.74 5.96 -16.22
C PHE A 37 -10.39 4.59 -16.01
N GLN A 38 -11.45 4.51 -15.20
CA GLN A 38 -12.25 3.29 -15.01
C GLN A 38 -12.92 2.85 -16.34
N LYS A 39 -13.25 3.79 -17.22
CA LYS A 39 -13.78 3.48 -18.57
C LYS A 39 -12.70 2.98 -19.53
N LEU A 40 -11.43 3.22 -19.20
CA LEU A 40 -10.27 2.68 -19.93
C LEU A 40 -9.86 1.30 -19.40
N GLY A 41 -10.59 0.73 -18.43
CA GLY A 41 -10.28 -0.55 -17.82
C GLY A 41 -9.22 -0.50 -16.73
N LEU A 42 -8.86 0.71 -16.27
CA LEU A 42 -7.86 0.87 -15.21
C LEU A 42 -8.55 0.84 -13.84
N PRO A 43 -8.08 -0.01 -12.90
CA PRO A 43 -8.66 -0.10 -11.58
C PRO A 43 -8.27 1.10 -10.72
N GLU A 44 -9.10 1.43 -9.74
CA GLU A 44 -8.70 2.34 -8.67
C GLU A 44 -7.68 1.64 -7.76
N MET A 45 -6.55 2.30 -7.55
CA MET A 45 -5.46 1.77 -6.74
C MET A 45 -5.29 2.59 -5.47
N PRO A 46 -4.90 1.97 -4.34
CA PRO A 46 -4.62 2.72 -3.12
C PRO A 46 -3.43 3.68 -3.34
N GLU A 47 -3.44 4.83 -2.64
CA GLU A 47 -2.35 5.81 -2.72
C GLU A 47 -1.01 5.29 -2.13
N THR A 48 -1.05 4.18 -1.37
CA THR A 48 0.13 3.61 -0.71
C THR A 48 0.56 2.32 -1.39
N SER A 49 1.87 2.13 -1.50
CA SER A 49 2.43 0.89 -2.02
C SER A 49 2.16 -0.30 -1.10
N GLY A 50 1.96 -1.49 -1.67
CA GLY A 50 1.95 -2.72 -0.90
C GLY A 50 3.28 -2.93 -0.14
N ALA A 51 4.39 -2.51 -0.74
CA ALA A 51 5.72 -2.63 -0.13
C ALA A 51 5.87 -1.77 1.13
N SER A 52 5.33 -0.54 1.15
CA SER A 52 5.44 0.33 2.33
C SER A 52 4.71 -0.25 3.55
N LYS A 53 3.63 -1.01 3.31
CA LYS A 53 2.94 -1.75 4.38
C LYS A 53 3.83 -2.87 4.95
N SER A 54 4.48 -3.65 4.08
CA SER A 54 5.42 -4.71 4.51
C SER A 54 6.65 -4.15 5.21
N GLU A 55 7.22 -3.07 4.69
CA GLU A 55 8.32 -2.33 5.31
C GLU A 55 7.94 -1.88 6.71
N THR A 56 6.77 -1.24 6.88
CA THR A 56 6.29 -0.79 8.19
C THR A 56 6.16 -1.95 9.17
N LEU A 57 5.64 -3.10 8.72
CA LEU A 57 5.50 -4.28 9.56
C LEU A 57 6.87 -4.85 9.97
N GLN A 58 7.78 -5.04 9.01
CA GLN A 58 9.13 -5.55 9.28
C GLN A 58 9.90 -4.60 10.19
N HIS A 59 9.91 -3.31 9.87
CA HIS A 59 10.55 -2.30 10.70
C HIS A 59 9.97 -2.27 12.10
N THR A 60 8.67 -2.49 12.29
CA THR A 60 8.05 -2.51 13.62
C THR A 60 8.45 -3.76 14.41
N LEU A 61 8.38 -4.94 13.79
CA LEU A 61 8.70 -6.21 14.45
C LEU A 61 10.18 -6.34 14.82
N TYR A 62 11.06 -5.84 13.96
CA TYR A 62 12.51 -5.90 14.15
C TYR A 62 13.12 -4.59 14.70
N LYS A 63 12.32 -3.52 14.88
CA LYS A 63 12.81 -2.29 15.52
C LYS A 63 13.35 -2.63 16.89
N GLY A 64 14.60 -2.23 17.16
CA GLY A 64 15.21 -2.46 18.47
C GLY A 64 15.26 -3.92 18.90
N LEU A 65 15.21 -4.87 17.96
CA LEU A 65 15.23 -6.32 18.20
C LEU A 65 14.10 -6.86 19.09
N ILE A 66 12.95 -6.16 19.17
CA ILE A 66 11.82 -6.58 20.02
C ILE A 66 11.35 -8.01 19.68
N GLY A 67 11.07 -8.29 18.40
CA GLY A 67 10.65 -9.62 17.95
C GLY A 67 11.65 -10.73 18.32
N PRO A 68 12.93 -10.60 17.93
CA PRO A 68 13.97 -11.56 18.32
C PRO A 68 14.13 -11.74 19.83
N ILE A 69 14.07 -10.67 20.63
CA ILE A 69 14.21 -10.73 22.09
C ILE A 69 13.04 -11.48 22.72
N ILE A 70 11.80 -11.20 22.29
CA ILE A 70 10.61 -11.90 22.78
C ILE A 70 10.70 -13.39 22.46
N LEU A 71 11.07 -13.74 21.23
CA LEU A 71 11.19 -15.13 20.80
C LEU A 71 12.29 -15.86 21.59
N LEU A 72 13.47 -15.24 21.76
CA LEU A 72 14.56 -15.81 22.55
C LEU A 72 14.16 -15.96 24.03
N GLY A 73 13.58 -14.93 24.63
CA GLY A 73 13.10 -14.96 26.01
C GLY A 73 12.05 -16.05 26.22
N GLY A 74 11.12 -16.21 25.27
CA GLY A 74 10.14 -17.29 25.26
C GLY A 74 10.80 -18.69 25.21
N MET A 75 11.81 -18.87 24.35
CA MET A 75 12.57 -20.12 24.31
C MET A 75 13.30 -20.41 25.62
N VAL A 76 13.98 -19.42 26.21
CA VAL A 76 14.69 -19.59 27.50
C VAL A 76 13.73 -19.99 28.62
N VAL A 77 12.53 -19.39 28.68
CA VAL A 77 11.52 -19.76 29.68
C VAL A 77 10.97 -21.17 29.42
N ALA A 78 10.73 -21.54 28.15
CA ALA A 78 10.22 -22.85 27.79
C ALA A 78 11.22 -23.96 28.13
N THR A 79 12.50 -23.79 27.81
CA THR A 79 13.54 -24.76 28.14
C THR A 79 13.71 -24.89 29.65
N TYR A 80 13.75 -23.78 30.39
CA TYR A 80 13.84 -23.78 31.85
C TYR A 80 12.67 -24.54 32.51
N ARG A 81 11.44 -24.37 32.00
CA ARG A 81 10.27 -25.12 32.50
C ARG A 81 10.35 -26.61 32.18
N SER A 82 10.87 -26.98 31.02
CA SER A 82 11.04 -28.39 30.63
C SER A 82 12.07 -29.13 31.49
N THR A 83 13.22 -28.51 31.78
CA THR A 83 14.23 -29.12 32.66
C THR A 83 13.76 -29.24 34.10
N LYS A 84 12.97 -28.30 34.61
CA LYS A 84 12.45 -28.36 35.98
C LYS A 84 11.42 -29.49 36.19
N LYS A 85 10.63 -29.82 35.16
CA LYS A 85 9.72 -30.96 35.20
C LYS A 85 10.48 -32.29 35.33
N HIS A 86 11.58 -32.46 34.60
CA HIS A 86 12.43 -33.66 34.71
C HIS A 86 13.07 -33.86 36.08
N GLN A 87 13.27 -32.81 36.89
CA GLN A 87 13.82 -32.91 38.25
C GLN A 87 12.78 -33.21 39.33
N THR A 88 11.49 -33.16 39.02
CA THR A 88 10.41 -33.41 39.99
C THR A 88 9.84 -34.83 39.87
N ASP A 89 10.24 -35.57 38.83
CA ASP A 89 9.84 -36.95 38.57
C ASP A 89 10.88 -37.99 39.06
N GLU A 90 11.93 -37.56 39.78
CA GLU A 90 12.80 -38.39 40.65
C GLU A 90 12.61 -38.01 42.12
#